data_AF-A0A954PT71-F1
#
_entry.id   AF-A0A954PT71-F1
#
_cell.length_a   1.000
_cell.length_b   1.000
_cell.length_c   1.000
_cell.angle_alpha   90.00
_cell.angle_beta   90.00
_cell.angle_gamma   90.00
#
_symmetry.space_group_name_H-M   'P 1'
#
loop_
_entity.id
_entity.type
_entity.pdbx_description
1 polymer ?
#
loop_
_entity_poly.entity_id
_entity_poly.type
_entity_poly.pdbx_seq_one_letter_code
_entity_poly.pdbx_strand_id
1 'polypeptide(L)'
;MKRLLAFPQIEVAYLCEPDSAVVPQVAQSVVEQSGKSPKIVKDFRVALDDSSVDALVCAAPDHWHALATILACQAGKDVYVEKPASLTLAEGRLMVQAARRYQRVVQTGTQRRSAADFKAAVELVRSGRMGKVYMAHARQSKGRPDIGKQSVVAPPPSLDFDLWCGPAP
;
A
#
# COMPACT_ATOMS: atom_id res chain seq x y z
N MET A 1 -0.47 -8.97 -5.84
CA MET A 1 -0.24 -10.39 -5.51
C MET A 1 0.77 -11.10 -6.41
N LYS A 2 0.52 -11.26 -7.73
CA LYS A 2 1.34 -12.10 -8.62
C LYS A 2 2.86 -11.92 -8.56
N ARG A 3 3.34 -10.67 -8.53
CA ARG A 3 4.78 -10.38 -8.43
C ARG A 3 5.36 -10.61 -7.03
N LEU A 4 4.54 -10.50 -5.99
CA LEU A 4 4.97 -10.72 -4.61
C LEU A 4 5.19 -12.22 -4.37
N LEU A 5 4.25 -13.06 -4.83
CA LEU A 5 4.33 -14.51 -4.72
C LEU A 5 5.36 -15.16 -5.65
N ALA A 6 6.01 -14.38 -6.54
CA ALA A 6 7.14 -14.86 -7.32
C ALA A 6 8.42 -15.03 -6.47
N PHE A 7 8.44 -14.45 -5.26
CA PHE A 7 9.54 -14.61 -4.31
C PHE A 7 9.23 -15.78 -3.36
N PRO A 8 10.00 -16.88 -3.40
CA PRO A 8 9.71 -18.08 -2.61
C PRO A 8 9.79 -17.86 -1.09
N GLN A 9 10.50 -16.81 -0.66
CA GLN A 9 10.59 -16.39 0.74
C GLN A 9 9.36 -15.63 1.25
N ILE A 10 8.36 -15.37 0.40
CA ILE A 10 7.16 -14.64 0.78
C ILE A 10 5.96 -15.57 0.90
N GLU A 11 5.29 -15.49 2.03
CA GLU A 11 3.99 -16.08 2.27
C GLU A 11 2.95 -14.98 2.53
N VAL A 12 1.76 -15.12 1.94
CA VAL A 12 0.62 -14.26 2.27
C VAL A 12 -0.14 -14.95 3.40
N ALA A 13 0.15 -14.56 4.64
CA ALA A 13 -0.50 -15.14 5.83
C ALA A 13 -1.95 -14.66 5.99
N TYR A 14 -2.23 -13.40 5.61
CA TYR A 14 -3.54 -12.77 5.77
C TYR A 14 -3.99 -12.02 4.50
N LEU A 15 -5.28 -12.07 4.22
CA LEU A 15 -5.99 -11.12 3.35
C LEU A 15 -6.99 -10.34 4.21
N CYS A 16 -6.87 -9.01 4.18
CA CYS A 16 -7.67 -8.09 4.97
C CYS A 16 -8.59 -7.29 4.05
N GLU A 17 -9.87 -7.62 4.01
CA GLU A 17 -10.83 -7.03 3.06
C GLU A 17 -12.23 -6.90 3.68
N PRO A 18 -12.76 -5.67 3.87
CA PRO A 18 -14.10 -5.45 4.42
C PRO A 18 -15.22 -5.89 3.46
N ASP A 19 -14.97 -6.01 2.16
CA ASP A 19 -15.96 -6.48 1.18
C ASP A 19 -15.90 -8.01 0.97
N SER A 20 -16.89 -8.70 1.53
CA SER A 20 -16.99 -10.16 1.40
C SER A 20 -17.21 -10.65 -0.03
N ALA A 21 -17.64 -9.78 -0.96
CA ALA A 21 -17.80 -10.14 -2.36
C ALA A 21 -16.47 -10.19 -3.14
N VAL A 22 -15.44 -9.47 -2.69
CA VAL A 22 -14.18 -9.30 -3.43
C VAL A 22 -13.13 -10.33 -3.03
N VAL A 23 -13.05 -10.64 -1.73
CA VAL A 23 -11.97 -11.46 -1.17
C VAL A 23 -11.85 -12.89 -1.72
N PRO A 24 -12.92 -13.63 -2.09
CA PRO A 24 -12.80 -15.03 -2.50
C PRO A 24 -11.93 -15.23 -3.75
N GLN A 25 -12.10 -14.37 -4.75
CA GLN A 25 -11.34 -14.44 -6.01
C GLN A 25 -9.84 -14.18 -5.76
N VAL A 26 -9.54 -13.25 -4.87
CA VAL A 26 -8.16 -12.91 -4.51
C VAL A 26 -7.52 -14.05 -3.73
N ALA A 27 -8.23 -14.63 -2.75
CA ALA A 27 -7.77 -15.77 -1.97
C ALA A 27 -7.48 -16.99 -2.84
N GLN A 28 -8.38 -17.31 -3.78
CA GLN A 28 -8.16 -18.38 -4.76
C GLN A 28 -6.87 -18.14 -5.56
N SER A 29 -6.65 -16.91 -6.03
CA SER A 29 -5.43 -16.58 -6.77
C SER A 29 -4.14 -16.76 -5.94
N VAL A 30 -4.20 -16.56 -4.62
CA VAL A 30 -3.06 -16.81 -3.71
C VAL A 30 -2.78 -18.31 -3.61
N VAL A 31 -3.83 -19.12 -3.43
CA VAL A 31 -3.72 -20.58 -3.35
C VAL A 31 -3.14 -21.15 -4.64
N GLU A 32 -3.65 -20.73 -5.80
CA GLU A 32 -3.18 -21.21 -7.11
C GLU A 32 -1.69 -20.91 -7.36
N GLN A 33 -1.16 -19.84 -6.78
CA GLN A 33 0.22 -19.40 -7.01
C GLN A 33 1.22 -19.89 -5.95
N SER A 34 0.76 -20.12 -4.72
CA SER A 34 1.63 -20.44 -3.58
C SER A 34 1.37 -21.81 -2.98
N GLY A 35 0.24 -22.45 -3.29
CA GLY A 35 -0.23 -23.67 -2.63
C GLY A 35 -0.68 -23.46 -1.18
N LYS A 36 -0.71 -22.23 -0.67
CA LYS A 36 -1.06 -21.89 0.71
C LYS A 36 -2.31 -21.02 0.77
N SER A 37 -3.17 -21.30 1.75
CA SER A 37 -4.40 -20.53 1.99
C SER A 37 -4.16 -19.42 3.01
N PRO A 38 -4.37 -18.14 2.66
CA PRO A 38 -4.29 -17.05 3.62
C PRO A 38 -5.49 -17.09 4.58
N LYS A 39 -5.29 -16.64 5.82
CA LYS A 39 -6.40 -16.30 6.73
C LYS A 39 -7.14 -15.09 6.17
N ILE A 40 -8.46 -15.13 6.14
CA ILE A 40 -9.30 -14.02 5.65
C ILE A 40 -9.91 -13.31 6.85
N VAL A 41 -9.66 -12.00 6.95
CA VAL A 41 -10.23 -11.12 7.98
C VAL A 41 -10.77 -9.85 7.33
N LYS A 42 -11.73 -9.19 7.96
CA LYS A 42 -12.20 -7.88 7.48
C LYS A 42 -11.24 -6.76 7.86
N ASP A 43 -10.78 -6.80 9.11
CA ASP A 43 -9.98 -5.75 9.71
C ASP A 43 -8.51 -6.18 9.80
N PHE A 44 -7.62 -5.37 9.22
CA PHE A 44 -6.19 -5.64 9.22
C PHE A 44 -5.56 -5.64 10.62
N ARG A 45 -6.20 -4.97 11.59
CA ARG A 45 -5.71 -4.91 12.97
C ARG A 45 -5.62 -6.29 13.60
N VAL A 46 -6.49 -7.23 13.20
CA VAL A 46 -6.41 -8.64 13.63
C VAL A 46 -5.10 -9.31 13.18
N ALA A 47 -4.59 -8.96 12.00
CA ALA A 47 -3.32 -9.50 11.51
C ALA A 47 -2.11 -8.85 12.20
N LEU A 48 -2.26 -7.64 12.75
CA LEU A 48 -1.18 -6.97 13.48
C LEU A 48 -0.86 -7.65 14.82
N ASP A 49 -1.86 -8.29 15.44
CA ASP A 49 -1.69 -9.03 16.69
C ASP A 49 -0.96 -10.38 16.49
N ASP A 50 -0.88 -10.89 15.27
CA ASP A 50 -0.16 -12.14 14.97
C ASP A 50 1.35 -11.88 14.89
N SER A 51 2.09 -12.34 15.90
CA SER A 51 3.56 -12.20 15.97
C SER A 51 4.31 -12.87 14.80
N SER A 52 3.69 -13.81 14.08
CA SER A 52 4.29 -14.45 12.90
C SER A 52 4.22 -13.62 11.61
N VAL A 53 3.46 -12.51 11.61
CA VAL A 53 3.40 -11.59 10.48
C VAL A 53 4.57 -10.61 10.55
N ASP A 54 5.39 -10.54 9.49
CA ASP A 54 6.55 -9.63 9.45
C ASP A 54 6.20 -8.22 8.96
N ALA A 55 5.31 -8.13 7.97
CA ALA A 55 5.04 -6.89 7.26
C ALA A 55 3.58 -6.72 6.82
N LEU A 56 3.13 -5.46 6.76
CA LEU A 56 1.85 -5.07 6.18
C LEU A 56 2.07 -4.48 4.77
N VAL A 57 1.34 -4.99 3.79
CA VAL A 57 1.18 -4.35 2.47
C VAL A 57 -0.17 -3.64 2.45
N CYS A 58 -0.15 -2.32 2.64
CA CYS A 58 -1.36 -1.50 2.65
C CYS A 58 -1.67 -0.99 1.23
N ALA A 59 -2.73 -1.53 0.64
CA ALA A 59 -3.32 -1.10 -0.64
C ALA A 59 -4.81 -0.74 -0.48
N ALA A 60 -5.20 -0.34 0.72
CA ALA A 60 -6.53 0.16 1.06
C ALA A 60 -6.78 1.54 0.40
N PRO A 61 -7.98 2.14 0.55
CA PRO A 61 -8.17 3.54 0.22
C PRO A 61 -7.16 4.46 0.94
N ASP A 62 -6.88 5.62 0.35
CA ASP A 62 -5.80 6.51 0.77
C ASP A 62 -5.99 7.11 2.18
N HIS A 63 -7.25 7.29 2.63
CA HIS A 63 -7.55 7.70 4.00
C HIS A 63 -7.03 6.71 5.06
N TRP A 64 -6.86 5.43 4.72
CA TRP A 64 -6.32 4.43 5.65
C TRP A 64 -4.80 4.41 5.75
N HIS A 65 -4.09 4.89 4.73
CA HIS A 65 -2.65 4.65 4.56
C HIS A 65 -1.81 5.12 5.75
N ALA A 66 -2.06 6.32 6.26
CA ALA A 66 -1.29 6.89 7.36
C ALA A 66 -1.53 6.13 8.67
N LEU A 67 -2.80 5.92 9.04
CA LEU A 67 -3.17 5.22 10.26
C LEU A 67 -2.72 3.76 10.24
N ALA A 68 -2.94 3.05 9.13
CA ALA A 68 -2.51 1.66 8.99
C ALA A 68 -0.97 1.53 9.10
N THR A 69 -0.22 2.46 8.52
CA THR A 69 1.24 2.49 8.65
C THR A 69 1.68 2.70 10.09
N ILE A 70 1.06 3.65 10.80
CA ILE A 70 1.40 3.96 12.21
C ILE A 70 1.07 2.76 13.11
N LEU A 71 -0.12 2.17 12.97
CA LEU A 71 -0.55 1.01 13.75
C LEU A 71 0.33 -0.21 13.47
N ALA A 72 0.67 -0.48 12.21
CA ALA A 72 1.58 -1.56 11.85
C ALA A 72 2.97 -1.34 12.44
N CYS A 73 3.50 -0.11 12.39
CA CYS A 73 4.78 0.20 13.02
C CYS A 73 4.74 -0.02 14.54
N GLN A 74 3.66 0.39 15.19
CA GLN A 74 3.42 0.17 16.63
C GLN A 74 3.37 -1.30 17.00
N ALA A 75 2.77 -2.13 16.14
CA ALA A 75 2.71 -3.58 16.29
C ALA A 75 4.01 -4.29 15.89
N GLY A 76 5.09 -3.55 15.61
CA GLY A 76 6.38 -4.12 15.26
C GLY A 76 6.46 -4.68 13.83
N LYS A 77 5.58 -4.26 12.93
CA LYS A 77 5.56 -4.71 11.53
C LYS A 77 6.26 -3.72 10.61
N ASP A 78 6.96 -4.23 9.61
CA ASP A 78 7.41 -3.42 8.47
C ASP A 78 6.22 -3.08 7.56
N VAL A 79 6.33 -2.02 6.75
CA VAL A 79 5.20 -1.53 5.96
C VAL A 79 5.60 -1.22 4.53
N TYR A 80 4.87 -1.81 3.57
CA TYR A 80 4.77 -1.26 2.22
C TYR A 80 3.40 -0.56 2.09
N VAL A 81 3.38 0.72 1.76
CA VAL A 81 2.15 1.52 1.64
C VAL A 81 2.01 2.06 0.22
N GLU A 82 0.87 1.83 -0.42
CA GLU A 82 0.63 2.33 -1.79
C GLU A 82 0.55 3.86 -1.85
N LYS A 83 0.64 4.40 -3.08
CA LYS A 83 0.49 5.84 -3.31
C LYS A 83 -0.99 6.23 -3.47
N PRO A 84 -1.40 7.44 -3.04
CA PRO A 84 -0.60 8.43 -2.29
C PRO A 84 -0.34 7.96 -0.86
N ALA A 85 0.85 8.24 -0.29
CA ALA A 85 1.21 7.69 1.04
C ALA A 85 0.34 8.23 2.19
N SER A 86 -0.16 9.46 2.05
CA SER A 86 -1.01 10.14 3.03
C SER A 86 -1.85 11.21 2.33
N LEU A 87 -2.91 11.67 3.00
CA LEU A 87 -3.75 12.78 2.52
C LEU A 87 -3.15 14.14 2.92
N THR A 88 -2.50 14.20 4.09
CA THR A 88 -1.92 15.45 4.61
C THR A 88 -0.41 15.34 4.85
N LEU A 89 0.26 16.51 4.88
CA LEU A 89 1.68 16.59 5.27
C LEU A 89 1.89 16.19 6.74
N ALA A 90 0.91 16.48 7.60
CA ALA A 90 0.96 16.14 9.01
C ALA A 90 0.96 14.61 9.21
N GLU A 91 0.06 13.89 8.54
CA GLU A 91 0.04 12.43 8.49
C GLU A 91 1.38 11.84 8.04
N GLY A 92 1.94 12.34 6.94
CA GLY A 92 3.23 11.85 6.43
C GLY A 92 4.37 12.02 7.45
N ARG A 93 4.38 13.14 8.20
CA ARG A 93 5.36 13.35 9.29
C ARG A 93 5.15 12.37 10.43
N LEU A 94 3.89 12.07 10.80
CA LEU A 94 3.57 11.09 11.84
C LEU A 94 3.97 9.67 11.42
N MET A 95 3.79 9.29 10.15
CA MET A 95 4.26 8.01 9.62
C MET A 95 5.79 7.87 9.75
N VAL A 96 6.55 8.92 9.40
CA VAL A 96 8.01 8.94 9.56
C VAL A 96 8.42 8.85 11.03
N GLN A 97 7.72 9.54 11.93
CA GLN A 97 7.96 9.45 13.36
C GLN A 97 7.71 8.04 13.90
N ALA A 98 6.60 7.40 13.50
CA ALA A 98 6.29 6.03 13.89
C ALA A 98 7.36 5.06 13.39
N ALA A 99 7.72 5.10 12.10
CA ALA A 99 8.75 4.25 11.52
C ALA A 99 10.08 4.35 12.29
N ARG A 100 10.51 5.57 12.62
CA ARG A 100 11.75 5.81 13.39
C ARG A 100 11.64 5.36 14.84
N ARG A 101 10.53 5.68 15.52
CA ARG A 101 10.29 5.35 16.92
C ARG A 101 10.28 3.85 17.17
N TYR A 102 9.62 3.10 16.29
CA TYR A 102 9.49 1.65 16.40
C TYR A 102 10.53 0.89 15.60
N GLN A 103 11.51 1.60 15.00
CA GLN A 103 12.60 1.03 14.21
C GLN A 103 12.10 0.05 13.14
N ARG A 104 11.12 0.49 12.34
CA ARG A 104 10.51 -0.28 11.26
C ARG A 104 10.89 0.26 9.89
N VAL A 105 10.93 -0.63 8.91
CA VAL A 105 11.13 -0.28 7.51
C VAL A 105 9.79 0.08 6.90
N VAL A 106 9.69 1.32 6.38
CA VAL A 106 8.50 1.79 5.67
C VAL A 106 8.88 2.21 4.26
N GLN A 107 8.21 1.62 3.27
CA GLN A 107 8.39 1.93 1.85
C GLN A 107 7.07 2.34 1.21
N THR A 108 7.03 3.54 0.62
CA THR A 108 5.92 3.95 -0.24
C THR A 108 6.03 3.32 -1.62
N GLY A 109 4.90 2.98 -2.25
CA GLY A 109 4.75 2.38 -3.58
C GLY A 109 5.16 3.25 -4.75
N THR A 110 6.32 3.90 -4.67
CA THR A 110 6.97 4.67 -5.74
C THR A 110 7.78 3.74 -6.65
N GLN A 111 7.15 2.66 -7.13
CA GLN A 111 7.79 1.55 -7.84
C GLN A 111 8.59 1.96 -9.08
N ARG A 112 8.25 3.09 -9.72
CA ARG A 112 9.01 3.63 -10.85
C ARG A 112 10.46 3.95 -10.51
N ARG A 113 10.78 4.22 -9.23
CA ARG A 113 12.16 4.43 -8.77
C ARG A 113 13.04 3.17 -8.90
N SER A 114 12.43 1.99 -9.01
CA SER A 114 13.14 0.71 -9.17
C SER A 114 13.29 0.27 -10.63
N ALA A 115 12.68 0.98 -11.57
CA ALA A 115 12.74 0.65 -13.00
C ALA A 115 14.15 0.94 -13.57
N ALA A 116 14.59 0.11 -14.51
CA ALA A 116 15.95 0.16 -15.05
C ALA A 116 16.27 1.49 -15.76
N ASP A 117 15.30 2.03 -16.51
CA ASP A 117 15.37 3.34 -17.15
C ASP A 117 15.55 4.47 -16.12
N PHE A 118 14.82 4.41 -15.02
CA PHE A 118 14.88 5.41 -13.97
C PHE A 118 16.20 5.34 -13.17
N LYS A 119 16.71 4.13 -12.92
CA LYS A 119 18.03 3.92 -12.30
C LYS A 119 19.15 4.49 -13.19
N ALA A 120 19.12 4.18 -14.48
CA ALA A 120 20.09 4.70 -15.44
C ALA A 120 20.05 6.24 -15.53
N ALA A 121 18.85 6.84 -15.52
CA ALA A 121 18.69 8.29 -15.49
C ALA A 121 19.30 8.92 -14.22
N VAL A 122 19.08 8.30 -13.05
CA VAL A 122 19.66 8.76 -11.77
C VAL A 122 21.19 8.65 -11.78
N GLU A 123 21.74 7.56 -12.32
CA GLU A 123 23.18 7.38 -12.48
C GLU A 123 23.80 8.41 -13.43
N LEU A 124 23.13 8.72 -14.53
CA LEU A 124 23.57 9.76 -15.47
C LEU A 124 23.66 11.13 -14.78
N VAL A 125 22.67 11.49 -13.95
CA VAL A 125 22.72 12.73 -13.13
C VAL A 125 23.90 12.68 -12.16
N ARG A 126 24.00 11.60 -11.37
CA ARG A 126 25.00 11.48 -10.28
C ARG A 126 26.43 11.41 -10.78
N SER A 127 26.67 10.84 -11.95
CA SER A 127 28.00 10.75 -12.57
C SER A 127 28.54 12.10 -13.05
N GLY A 128 27.73 13.18 -13.03
CA GLY A 128 28.14 14.50 -13.52
C GLY A 128 28.19 14.61 -15.06
N ARG A 129 27.88 13.55 -15.80
CA ARG A 129 27.91 13.51 -17.27
C ARG A 129 26.91 14.46 -17.94
N MET A 130 25.88 14.89 -17.21
CA MET A 130 24.94 15.94 -17.67
C MET A 130 25.42 17.37 -17.41
N GLY A 131 26.59 17.56 -16.77
CA GLY A 131 27.04 18.86 -16.30
C GLY A 131 26.14 19.41 -15.19
N LYS A 132 26.13 20.74 -15.02
CA LYS A 132 25.30 21.41 -14.02
C LYS A 132 23.84 21.42 -14.47
N VAL A 133 23.00 20.61 -13.80
CA VAL A 133 21.55 20.61 -14.04
C VAL A 133 20.98 21.99 -13.72
N TYR A 134 20.38 22.64 -14.72
CA TYR A 134 19.75 23.96 -14.58
C TYR A 134 18.26 23.88 -14.23
N MET A 135 17.53 22.92 -14.80
CA MET A 135 16.08 22.81 -14.66
C MET A 135 15.63 21.35 -14.79
N ALA A 136 14.58 20.98 -14.06
CA ALA A 136 13.86 19.73 -14.24
C ALA A 136 12.35 20.02 -14.39
N HIS A 137 11.70 19.31 -15.30
CA HIS A 137 10.25 19.39 -15.51
C HIS A 137 9.68 17.97 -15.51
N ALA A 138 8.66 17.72 -14.69
CA ALA A 138 7.89 16.50 -14.70
C ALA A 138 6.42 16.81 -15.04
N ARG A 139 5.87 16.09 -16.02
CA ARG A 139 4.46 16.17 -16.40
C ARG A 139 3.86 14.77 -16.35
N GLN A 140 2.73 14.64 -15.65
CA GLN A 140 1.90 13.44 -15.73
C GLN A 140 0.63 13.79 -16.50
N SER A 141 0.48 13.21 -17.69
CA SER A 141 -0.71 13.36 -18.54
C SER A 141 -1.31 11.99 -18.75
N LYS A 142 -2.31 11.63 -17.94
CA LYS A 142 -3.18 10.50 -18.22
C LYS A 142 -4.58 11.04 -18.44
N GLY A 143 -5.15 10.80 -19.62
CA GLY A 143 -6.58 11.01 -19.83
C GLY A 143 -7.34 10.11 -18.85
N ARG A 144 -8.15 10.72 -18.00
CA ARG A 144 -9.04 10.01 -17.08
C ARG A 144 -10.45 10.50 -17.36
N PRO A 145 -11.41 9.61 -17.66
CA PRO A 145 -12.79 10.03 -17.83
C PRO A 145 -13.32 10.61 -16.52
N ASP A 146 -14.30 11.51 -16.63
CA ASP A 146 -15.04 12.00 -15.48
C ASP A 146 -15.71 10.82 -14.76
N ILE A 147 -15.70 10.82 -13.43
CA ILE A 147 -16.38 9.80 -12.62
C ILE A 147 -17.92 9.96 -12.67
N GLY A 148 -18.40 11.08 -13.19
CA GLY A 148 -19.79 11.46 -13.28
C GLY A 148 -20.36 11.93 -11.94
N LYS A 149 -21.62 12.38 -11.97
CA LYS A 149 -22.43 12.58 -10.76
C LYS A 149 -23.22 11.30 -10.52
N GLN A 150 -23.08 10.73 -9.33
CA GLN A 150 -23.87 9.58 -8.88
C GLN A 150 -24.86 10.03 -7.81
N SER A 151 -26.04 9.40 -7.79
CA SER A 151 -26.97 9.53 -6.66
C SER A 151 -26.39 8.83 -5.44
N VAL A 152 -26.67 9.35 -4.25
CA VAL A 152 -26.36 8.65 -2.99
C VAL A 152 -27.16 7.35 -2.97
N VAL A 153 -26.48 6.23 -2.77
CA VAL A 153 -27.07 4.89 -2.65
C VAL A 153 -26.60 4.25 -1.35
N ALA A 154 -27.38 3.29 -0.85
CA ALA A 154 -26.93 2.48 0.27
C ALA A 154 -25.66 1.68 -0.11
N PRO A 155 -24.69 1.53 0.80
CA PRO A 155 -23.55 0.66 0.58
C PRO A 155 -23.98 -0.77 0.26
N PRO A 156 -23.20 -1.52 -0.55
CA PRO A 156 -23.46 -2.93 -0.79
C PRO A 156 -23.52 -3.73 0.52
N PRO A 157 -24.47 -4.66 0.69
CA PRO A 157 -24.56 -5.49 1.91
C PRO A 157 -23.32 -6.35 2.19
N SER A 158 -22.50 -6.62 1.17
CA SER A 158 -21.26 -7.38 1.31
C SER A 158 -20.13 -6.58 1.95
N LEU A 159 -20.21 -5.24 1.91
CA LEU A 159 -19.20 -4.30 2.36
C LEU A 159 -19.49 -3.83 3.78
N ASP A 160 -18.53 -4.04 4.66
CA ASP A 160 -18.48 -3.34 5.95
C ASP A 160 -18.14 -1.86 5.72
N PHE A 161 -19.17 -1.04 5.51
CA PHE A 161 -19.00 0.34 5.05
C PHE A 161 -18.34 1.23 6.12
N ASP A 162 -18.65 1.03 7.39
CA ASP A 162 -18.05 1.80 8.49
C ASP A 162 -16.55 1.50 8.59
N LEU A 163 -16.15 0.24 8.46
CA LEU A 163 -14.73 -0.13 8.41
C LEU A 163 -14.05 0.38 7.14
N TRP A 164 -14.73 0.33 6.00
CA TRP A 164 -14.19 0.87 4.75
C TRP A 164 -13.94 2.38 4.83
N CYS A 165 -14.90 3.14 5.35
CA CYS A 165 -14.77 4.58 5.61
C CYS A 165 -13.67 4.87 6.63
N GLY A 166 -13.64 4.14 7.75
CA GLY A 166 -12.55 4.21 8.72
C GLY A 166 -12.23 5.64 9.17
N PRO A 167 -10.99 6.13 9.00
CA PRO A 167 -10.58 7.49 9.39
C PRO A 167 -10.98 8.60 8.40
N ALA A 168 -11.78 8.30 7.37
CA ALA A 168 -12.27 9.35 6.47
C ALA A 168 -13.13 10.38 7.23
N PRO A 169 -13.03 11.68 6.89
CA PRO A 169 -13.80 12.75 7.53
C PRO A 169 -15.28 12.74 7.17
#